data_AF-A0A959D078-F1
#
_entry.id   AF-A0A959D078-F1
#
_cell.length_a   1.000
_cell.length_b   1.000
_cell.length_c   1.000
_cell.angle_alpha   90.00
_cell.angle_beta   90.00
_cell.angle_gamma   90.00
#
_symmetry.space_group_name_H-M   'P 1'
#
loop_
_entity.id
_entity.type
_entity.pdbx_description
1 polymer ?
#
loop_
_entity_poly.entity_id
_entity_poly.type
_entity_poly.pdbx_seq_one_letter_code
_entity_poly.pdbx_strand_id
1 'polypeptide(L)'
;MPTDYDLNYEVLREEGLKFIEALGSRLWTDYNTHDPGITILEMLCYAISDLGYRTAFPIQNLLADDPARQPDTNEGQLFFTAKQILASCPVTEADYRKLLLQIEGVKNAWVERVDGPEAFLNKGKGSSGRHYFLGYAPGEQVVGEPFRLKGFYHILIEPEPLLTEPEREALPPKVERMFHLTRNLCETLAGEVTVAPSQDITVCAELELHSEASAEEVHAQILFDLQEYLTPAARYYSLQELLASGKGAEEIFEGPVALELLPQQASELASLDNGFLEEPQLKKSALGREAHTSDLLQTIMKVKGVKTVRKFLVRLCNTTNEETEEPNWVLKIPEGHQARLCLDHSVFRCYKDVIPIETDKAAVLSLLDDKYAEQKSALESKSTDGLPIPTGQFMDVGHYDTFQNQFPDNYGINRSGLPGHASDERQAYAKQLKAYLLFFDQILANYFAQLANAKELFKADDSIQKTYFSQLPKGLREMEALYFHPERAAEELDT
;
A
#
# COMPACT_ATOMS: atom_id res chain seq x y z
N MET A 1 26.90 -5.99 18.93
CA MET A 1 27.13 -7.36 18.43
C MET A 1 26.59 -8.29 19.50
N PRO A 2 25.76 -9.29 19.17
CA PRO A 2 25.48 -10.33 20.14
C PRO A 2 26.82 -11.00 20.43
N THR A 3 27.24 -10.95 21.68
CA THR A 3 28.35 -11.76 22.14
C THR A 3 27.87 -13.19 22.06
N ASP A 4 28.57 -14.07 21.33
CA ASP A 4 28.34 -15.54 21.25
C ASP A 4 28.54 -16.26 22.62
N TYR A 5 28.26 -15.56 23.72
CA TYR A 5 28.50 -15.94 25.10
C TYR A 5 27.55 -17.06 25.53
N ASP A 6 26.31 -17.01 25.06
CA ASP A 6 25.25 -17.99 25.30
C ASP A 6 25.32 -19.20 24.36
N LEU A 7 25.98 -19.06 23.20
CA LEU A 7 26.29 -20.16 22.29
C LEU A 7 27.50 -20.99 22.75
N ASN A 8 28.36 -20.43 23.59
CA ASN A 8 29.60 -21.05 24.01
C ASN A 8 29.45 -21.78 25.36
N TYR A 9 29.36 -23.11 25.29
CA TYR A 9 29.31 -23.99 26.44
C TYR A 9 30.42 -23.74 27.47
N GLU A 10 31.68 -23.56 27.03
CA GLU A 10 32.82 -23.39 27.94
C GLU A 10 32.68 -22.10 28.74
N VAL A 11 32.24 -21.03 28.09
CA VAL A 11 32.01 -19.73 28.71
C VAL A 11 30.86 -19.80 29.72
N LEU A 12 29.74 -20.45 29.37
CA LEU A 12 28.62 -20.68 30.29
C LEU A 12 29.06 -21.47 31.53
N ARG A 13 29.89 -22.50 31.33
CA ARG A 13 30.42 -23.34 32.41
C ARG A 13 31.35 -22.55 33.31
N GLU A 14 32.29 -21.78 32.76
CA GLU A 14 33.18 -20.90 33.52
C GLU A 14 32.40 -19.88 34.35
N GLU A 15 31.36 -19.28 33.78
CA GLU A 15 30.53 -18.31 34.49
C GLU A 15 29.71 -18.97 35.61
N GLY A 16 29.14 -20.15 35.34
CA GLY A 16 28.45 -20.95 36.34
C GLY A 16 29.35 -21.33 37.53
N LEU A 17 30.61 -21.70 37.25
CA LEU A 17 31.59 -21.99 38.29
C LEU A 17 31.88 -20.76 39.16
N LYS A 18 32.03 -19.57 38.56
CA LYS A 18 32.21 -18.32 39.33
C LYS A 18 31.05 -18.07 40.30
N PHE A 19 29.81 -18.32 39.88
CA PHE A 19 28.64 -18.20 40.76
C PHE A 19 28.68 -19.21 41.92
N ILE A 20 29.04 -20.47 41.64
CA ILE A 20 29.19 -21.50 42.67
C ILE A 20 30.29 -21.13 43.66
N GLU A 21 31.44 -20.66 43.20
CA GLU A 21 32.55 -20.22 44.05
C GLU A 21 32.14 -19.03 44.94
N ALA A 22 31.50 -18.02 44.35
CA ALA A 22 31.09 -16.82 45.07
C ALA A 22 30.05 -17.10 46.16
N LEU A 23 29.09 -18.01 45.90
CA LEU A 23 27.98 -18.29 46.80
C LEU A 23 28.26 -19.46 47.76
N GLY A 24 29.07 -20.43 47.34
CA GLY A 24 29.16 -21.75 47.95
C GLY A 24 30.54 -22.14 48.48
N SER A 25 31.61 -21.38 48.20
CA SER A 25 33.00 -21.75 48.52
C SER A 25 33.29 -22.10 49.98
N ARG A 26 32.45 -21.64 50.93
CA ARG A 26 32.59 -22.01 52.35
C ARG A 26 32.17 -23.47 52.64
N LEU A 27 31.26 -24.04 51.85
CA LEU A 27 30.65 -25.36 52.08
C LEU A 27 31.01 -26.36 50.98
N TRP A 28 31.04 -25.91 49.72
CA TRP A 28 31.35 -26.74 48.56
C TRP A 28 32.67 -26.27 47.96
N THR A 29 33.70 -27.09 48.05
CA THR A 29 35.10 -26.75 47.69
C THR A 29 35.67 -27.63 46.58
N ASP A 30 34.94 -28.67 46.15
CA ASP A 30 35.33 -29.57 45.07
C ASP A 30 34.58 -29.23 43.79
N TYR A 31 35.29 -28.72 42.79
CA TYR A 31 34.73 -28.31 41.49
C TYR A 31 35.19 -29.21 40.34
N ASN A 32 35.58 -30.44 40.65
CA ASN A 32 36.05 -31.40 39.65
C ASN A 32 34.89 -32.11 38.94
N THR A 33 35.19 -32.71 37.79
CA THR A 33 34.23 -33.41 36.91
C THR A 33 33.57 -34.64 37.53
N HIS A 34 34.07 -35.14 38.66
CA HIS A 34 33.46 -36.28 39.36
C HIS A 34 32.38 -35.85 40.36
N ASP A 35 32.29 -34.56 40.66
CA ASP A 35 31.27 -34.01 41.54
C ASP A 35 29.91 -33.96 40.82
N PRO A 36 28.84 -34.57 41.36
CA PRO A 36 27.53 -34.58 40.74
C PRO A 36 26.91 -33.20 40.53
N GLY A 37 27.21 -32.21 41.37
CA GLY A 37 26.74 -30.84 41.21
C GLY A 37 27.38 -30.15 40.01
N ILE A 38 28.64 -30.46 39.71
CA ILE A 38 29.32 -29.98 38.50
C ILE A 38 28.70 -30.65 37.26
N THR A 39 28.39 -31.94 37.30
CA THR A 39 27.63 -32.60 36.22
C THR A 39 26.29 -31.92 35.96
N ILE A 40 25.56 -31.52 37.01
CA ILE A 40 24.29 -30.79 36.86
C ILE A 40 24.52 -29.44 36.17
N LEU A 41 25.53 -28.68 36.59
CA LEU A 41 25.89 -27.42 35.94
C LEU A 41 26.18 -27.63 34.45
N GLU A 42 26.99 -28.63 34.12
CA GLU A 42 27.36 -28.94 32.74
C GLU A 42 26.13 -29.27 31.87
N MET A 43 25.19 -30.08 32.38
CA MET A 43 23.95 -30.37 31.65
C MET A 43 23.07 -29.13 31.47
N LEU A 44 23.02 -28.23 32.45
CA LEU A 44 22.32 -26.95 32.33
C LEU A 44 22.98 -26.02 31.30
N CYS A 45 24.32 -25.94 31.28
CA CYS A 45 25.05 -25.17 30.28
C CYS A 45 24.75 -25.65 28.86
N TYR A 46 24.67 -26.97 28.65
CA TYR A 46 24.26 -27.53 27.36
C TYR A 46 22.83 -27.12 26.98
N ALA A 47 21.87 -27.23 27.90
CA ALA A 47 20.49 -26.85 27.63
C ALA A 47 20.32 -25.35 27.35
N ILE A 48 21.07 -24.48 28.06
CA ILE A 48 21.10 -23.04 27.80
C ILE A 48 21.71 -22.76 26.42
N SER A 49 22.74 -23.49 26.00
CA SER A 49 23.33 -23.31 24.67
C SER A 49 22.39 -23.68 23.52
N ASP A 50 21.50 -24.67 23.70
CA ASP A 50 20.44 -24.95 22.73
C ASP A 50 19.43 -23.80 22.66
N LEU A 51 19.02 -23.25 23.80
CA LEU A 51 18.16 -22.06 23.82
C LEU A 51 18.82 -20.89 23.08
N GLY A 52 20.09 -20.60 23.37
CA GLY A 52 20.88 -19.58 22.68
C GLY A 52 21.00 -19.82 21.17
N TYR A 53 21.16 -21.07 20.76
CA TYR A 53 21.21 -21.44 19.35
C TYR A 53 19.91 -21.10 18.61
N ARG A 54 18.76 -21.37 19.24
CA ARG A 54 17.45 -21.10 18.62
C ARG A 54 17.07 -19.63 18.66
N THR A 55 17.45 -18.89 19.71
CA THR A 55 17.24 -17.43 19.75
C THR A 55 18.06 -16.69 18.69
N ALA A 56 19.18 -17.28 18.24
CA ALA A 56 20.03 -16.73 17.19
C ALA A 56 19.51 -16.97 15.76
N PHE A 57 18.38 -17.65 15.57
CA PHE A 57 17.80 -17.83 14.23
C PHE A 57 17.42 -16.48 13.59
N PRO A 58 17.44 -16.38 12.24
CA PRO A 58 16.98 -15.19 11.55
C PRO A 58 15.59 -14.78 12.02
N ILE A 59 15.38 -13.48 12.28
CA ILE A 59 14.12 -12.98 12.82
C ILE A 59 12.91 -13.37 11.95
N GLN A 60 13.09 -13.46 10.63
CA GLN A 60 12.05 -13.90 9.71
C GLN A 60 11.56 -15.32 10.03
N ASN A 61 12.47 -16.21 10.46
CA ASN A 61 12.14 -17.59 10.81
C ASN A 61 11.47 -17.68 12.18
N LEU A 62 11.92 -16.87 13.14
CA LEU A 62 11.30 -16.79 14.47
C LEU A 62 9.87 -16.27 14.43
N LEU A 63 9.57 -15.42 13.45
CA LEU A 63 8.26 -14.81 13.26
C LEU A 63 7.39 -15.54 12.22
N ALA A 64 7.90 -16.61 11.61
CA ALA A 64 7.17 -17.36 10.60
C ALA A 64 6.02 -18.17 11.21
N ASP A 65 4.92 -18.29 10.47
CA ASP A 65 3.77 -19.07 10.88
C ASP A 65 3.97 -20.57 10.67
N ASP A 66 3.41 -21.37 11.58
CA ASP A 66 3.37 -22.82 11.44
C ASP A 66 2.42 -23.20 10.28
N PRO A 67 2.93 -23.84 9.20
CA PRO A 67 2.10 -24.24 8.07
C PRO A 67 1.03 -25.29 8.42
N ALA A 68 1.17 -26.00 9.54
CA ALA A 68 0.20 -26.97 10.02
C ALA A 68 -0.95 -26.34 10.83
N ARG A 69 -0.78 -25.11 11.32
CA ARG A 69 -1.83 -24.37 12.01
C ARG A 69 -2.77 -23.77 10.96
N GLN A 70 -4.09 -23.99 11.11
CA GLN A 70 -5.05 -23.30 10.24
C GLN A 70 -4.83 -21.79 10.40
N PRO A 71 -4.76 -21.02 9.30
CA PRO A 71 -4.68 -19.58 9.40
C PRO A 71 -5.92 -19.11 10.16
N ASP A 72 -5.72 -18.51 11.33
CA ASP A 72 -6.82 -17.86 12.05
C ASP A 72 -7.46 -16.87 11.07
N THR A 73 -8.77 -17.01 10.88
CA THR A 73 -9.52 -16.45 9.74
C THR A 73 -9.60 -14.92 9.69
N ASN A 74 -8.87 -14.21 10.55
CA ASN A 74 -8.64 -12.77 10.46
C ASN A 74 -7.22 -12.52 10.99
N GLU A 75 -6.43 -11.69 10.29
CA GLU A 75 -5.15 -11.11 10.79
C GLU A 75 -3.89 -12.00 10.80
N GLY A 76 -3.63 -12.74 9.72
CA GLY A 76 -2.32 -13.41 9.49
C GLY A 76 -1.16 -12.45 9.17
N GLN A 77 -1.31 -11.15 9.43
CA GLN A 77 -0.31 -10.14 9.09
C GLN A 77 0.27 -9.53 10.37
N LEU A 78 1.49 -9.97 10.72
CA LEU A 78 2.19 -9.56 11.93
C LEU A 78 2.46 -8.05 12.00
N PHE A 79 2.79 -7.45 10.84
CA PHE A 79 3.13 -6.03 10.71
C PHE A 79 2.30 -5.40 9.61
N PHE A 80 1.83 -4.17 9.81
CA PHE A 80 1.18 -3.40 8.75
C PHE A 80 2.09 -3.23 7.52
N THR A 81 1.49 -3.21 6.32
CA THR A 81 2.21 -2.90 5.09
C THR A 81 2.54 -1.41 4.99
N ALA A 82 3.49 -1.07 4.13
CA ALA A 82 3.75 0.33 3.76
C ALA A 82 2.49 1.03 3.23
N LYS A 83 1.67 0.33 2.43
CA LYS A 83 0.39 0.84 1.91
C LYS A 83 -0.60 1.17 3.03
N GLN A 84 -0.61 0.40 4.14
CA GLN A 84 -1.51 0.64 5.28
C GLN A 84 -1.05 1.80 6.18
N ILE A 85 0.26 2.01 6.37
CA ILE A 85 0.78 3.03 7.28
C ILE A 85 1.04 4.37 6.59
N LEU A 86 1.54 4.36 5.35
CA LEU A 86 2.01 5.56 4.66
C LEU A 86 0.92 6.25 3.83
N ALA A 87 -0.07 5.48 3.34
CA ALA A 87 -1.17 6.07 2.58
C ALA A 87 -2.03 6.98 3.47
N SER A 88 -2.54 8.05 2.89
CA SER A 88 -3.33 9.06 3.59
C SER A 88 -4.62 9.40 2.85
N CYS A 89 -5.60 9.91 3.60
CA CYS A 89 -6.85 10.41 3.01
C CYS A 89 -6.59 11.66 2.14
N PRO A 90 -7.44 11.94 1.13
CA PRO A 90 -7.24 13.08 0.26
C PRO A 90 -7.45 14.41 1.00
N VAL A 91 -6.42 15.25 1.04
CA VAL A 91 -6.47 16.57 1.69
C VAL A 91 -6.19 17.72 0.73
N THR A 92 -5.53 17.45 -0.39
CA THR A 92 -5.23 18.44 -1.42
C THR A 92 -6.04 18.23 -2.70
N GLU A 93 -6.08 19.24 -3.56
CA GLU A 93 -6.66 19.15 -4.91
C GLU A 93 -6.01 18.03 -5.72
N ALA A 94 -4.69 17.84 -5.57
CA ALA A 94 -3.96 16.78 -6.23
C ALA A 94 -4.37 15.40 -5.70
N ASP A 95 -4.62 15.26 -4.41
CA ASP A 95 -5.07 13.99 -3.83
C ASP A 95 -6.48 13.61 -4.26
N TYR A 96 -7.41 14.57 -4.21
CA TYR A 96 -8.74 14.35 -4.77
C TYR A 96 -8.64 13.96 -6.25
N ARG A 97 -7.77 14.61 -7.01
CA ARG A 97 -7.54 14.25 -8.41
C ARG A 97 -6.98 12.83 -8.56
N LYS A 98 -5.99 12.41 -7.76
CA LYS A 98 -5.49 11.03 -7.75
C LYS A 98 -6.64 10.04 -7.52
N LEU A 99 -7.51 10.32 -6.57
CA LEU A 99 -8.64 9.47 -6.22
C LEU A 99 -9.70 9.40 -7.34
N LEU A 100 -10.10 10.55 -7.89
CA LEU A 100 -11.15 10.61 -8.91
C LEU A 100 -10.75 9.95 -10.22
N LEU A 101 -9.46 9.92 -10.54
CA LEU A 101 -8.91 9.22 -11.70
C LEU A 101 -8.98 7.69 -11.57
N GLN A 102 -9.15 7.15 -10.36
CA GLN A 102 -9.37 5.70 -10.14
C GLN A 102 -10.83 5.27 -10.41
N ILE A 103 -11.72 6.21 -10.74
CA ILE A 103 -13.09 5.90 -11.13
C ILE A 103 -13.09 5.48 -12.60
N GLU A 104 -13.55 4.26 -12.87
CA GLU A 104 -13.68 3.74 -14.23
C GLU A 104 -14.51 4.67 -15.13
N GLY A 105 -13.97 4.97 -16.31
CA GLY A 105 -14.56 5.87 -17.28
C GLY A 105 -14.16 7.34 -17.13
N VAL A 106 -13.41 7.72 -16.08
CA VAL A 106 -12.85 9.06 -15.95
C VAL A 106 -11.43 9.10 -16.54
N LYS A 107 -11.27 9.78 -17.69
CA LYS A 107 -9.95 9.99 -18.30
C LYS A 107 -9.16 11.08 -17.59
N ASN A 108 -9.81 12.21 -17.29
CA ASN A 108 -9.25 13.29 -16.48
C ASN A 108 -10.28 13.83 -15.48
N ALA A 109 -9.78 14.37 -14.38
CA ALA A 109 -10.55 15.17 -13.43
C ALA A 109 -9.73 16.40 -13.04
N TRP A 110 -10.38 17.56 -12.94
CA TRP A 110 -9.78 18.82 -12.51
C TRP A 110 -10.56 19.33 -11.31
N VAL A 111 -9.85 19.53 -10.21
CA VAL A 111 -10.40 19.91 -8.91
C VAL A 111 -9.85 21.27 -8.56
N GLU A 112 -10.73 22.25 -8.40
CA GLU A 112 -10.35 23.64 -8.12
C GLU A 112 -11.07 24.15 -6.87
N ARG A 113 -10.33 24.77 -5.96
CA ARG A 113 -10.92 25.52 -4.85
C ARG A 113 -11.56 26.81 -5.36
N VAL A 114 -12.82 27.01 -4.98
CA VAL A 114 -13.58 28.20 -5.34
C VAL A 114 -14.16 28.86 -4.09
N ASP A 115 -14.45 30.15 -4.18
CA ASP A 115 -15.21 30.82 -3.13
C ASP A 115 -16.67 30.37 -3.19
N GLY A 116 -17.22 30.08 -2.02
CA GLY A 116 -18.63 29.76 -1.83
C GLY A 116 -19.56 30.97 -1.95
N PRO A 117 -20.85 30.76 -1.65
CA PRO A 117 -21.82 31.83 -1.66
C PRO A 117 -21.44 32.93 -0.65
N GLU A 118 -21.81 34.16 -1.00
CA GLU A 118 -21.72 35.29 -0.09
C GLU A 118 -22.68 35.07 1.09
N ALA A 119 -22.16 35.27 2.30
CA ALA A 119 -22.87 35.06 3.54
C ALA A 119 -22.90 36.34 4.39
N PHE A 120 -23.99 36.46 5.15
CA PHE A 120 -24.32 37.62 5.97
C PHE A 120 -24.52 37.16 7.41
N LEU A 121 -23.89 37.84 8.37
CA LEU A 121 -24.20 37.66 9.78
C LEU A 121 -25.42 38.51 10.13
N ASN A 122 -26.57 37.85 10.21
CA ASN A 122 -27.85 38.50 10.45
C ASN A 122 -28.20 38.50 11.93
N LYS A 123 -28.89 39.55 12.38
CA LYS A 123 -29.38 39.69 13.74
C LYS A 123 -30.91 39.61 13.77
N GLY A 124 -31.43 38.63 14.50
CA GLY A 124 -32.86 38.41 14.69
C GLY A 124 -33.33 38.67 16.12
N LYS A 125 -34.65 38.84 16.30
CA LYS A 125 -35.31 38.80 17.62
C LYS A 125 -36.01 37.45 17.78
N GLY A 126 -35.54 36.65 18.72
CA GLY A 126 -36.16 35.39 19.12
C GLY A 126 -36.94 35.55 20.43
N SER A 127 -37.65 34.49 20.83
CA SER A 127 -38.42 34.45 22.08
C SER A 127 -37.59 34.65 23.35
N SER A 128 -36.28 34.38 23.31
CA SER A 128 -35.32 34.54 24.42
C SER A 128 -34.37 35.74 24.30
N GLY A 129 -34.50 36.58 23.25
CA GLY A 129 -33.68 37.77 23.05
C GLY A 129 -33.10 37.94 21.65
N ARG A 130 -32.01 38.73 21.54
CA ARG A 130 -31.27 38.94 20.28
C ARG A 130 -30.45 37.69 19.97
N HIS A 131 -30.61 37.14 18.77
CA HIS A 131 -29.79 36.03 18.28
C HIS A 131 -29.10 36.43 16.97
N TYR A 132 -27.94 35.82 16.72
CA TYR A 132 -27.21 35.95 15.47
C TYR A 132 -27.31 34.65 14.68
N PHE A 133 -27.49 34.75 13.38
CA PHE A 133 -27.54 33.59 12.50
C PHE A 133 -26.88 33.92 11.16
N LEU A 134 -26.30 32.90 10.53
CA LEU A 134 -25.75 33.02 9.19
C LEU A 134 -26.89 32.90 8.17
N GLY A 135 -26.93 33.81 7.20
CA GLY A 135 -27.84 33.72 6.06
C GLY A 135 -27.12 34.00 4.74
N TYR A 136 -27.66 33.49 3.64
CA TYR A 136 -27.14 33.72 2.28
C TYR A 136 -27.82 34.92 1.59
N ALA A 137 -28.55 35.72 2.37
CA ALA A 137 -29.17 36.96 1.95
C ALA A 137 -29.10 37.96 3.12
N PRO A 138 -29.05 39.28 2.82
CA PRO A 138 -29.07 40.31 3.84
C PRO A 138 -30.41 40.30 4.58
N GLY A 139 -30.37 40.16 5.90
CA GLY A 139 -31.53 40.30 6.77
C GLY A 139 -31.82 41.76 7.14
N GLU A 140 -32.84 41.99 7.97
CA GLU A 140 -33.23 43.34 8.40
C GLU A 140 -32.12 44.11 9.14
N GLN A 141 -31.25 43.40 9.87
CA GLN A 141 -30.07 43.95 10.52
C GLN A 141 -28.87 43.05 10.25
N VAL A 142 -28.02 43.47 9.31
CA VAL A 142 -26.72 42.85 9.01
C VAL A 142 -25.66 43.41 9.96
N VAL A 143 -24.80 42.54 10.47
CA VAL A 143 -23.66 42.92 11.32
C VAL A 143 -22.38 42.74 10.53
N GLY A 144 -21.64 43.84 10.36
CA GLY A 144 -20.38 43.85 9.60
C GLY A 144 -20.61 43.84 8.09
N GLU A 145 -19.54 43.55 7.36
CA GLU A 145 -19.55 43.40 5.90
C GLU A 145 -19.85 41.95 5.50
N PRO A 146 -20.48 41.73 4.33
CA PRO A 146 -20.64 40.38 3.79
C PRO A 146 -19.29 39.71 3.52
N PHE A 147 -19.25 38.39 3.60
CA PHE A 147 -18.05 37.62 3.35
C PHE A 147 -18.38 36.34 2.58
N ARG A 148 -17.46 35.87 1.74
CA ARG A 148 -17.62 34.60 1.03
C ARG A 148 -17.13 33.44 1.88
N LEU A 149 -17.91 32.36 1.87
CA LEU A 149 -17.52 31.13 2.55
C LEU A 149 -16.38 30.44 1.80
N LYS A 150 -15.45 29.85 2.55
CA LYS A 150 -14.35 29.05 2.00
C LYS A 150 -14.67 27.55 2.14
N GLY A 151 -13.87 26.71 1.48
CA GLY A 151 -14.02 25.26 1.53
C GLY A 151 -14.93 24.70 0.43
N PHE A 152 -15.14 25.45 -0.65
CA PHE A 152 -15.91 24.99 -1.79
C PHE A 152 -14.99 24.51 -2.89
N TYR A 153 -15.38 23.42 -3.54
CA TYR A 153 -14.69 22.85 -4.69
C TYR A 153 -15.58 22.87 -5.92
N HIS A 154 -14.97 23.14 -7.06
CA HIS A 154 -15.55 22.89 -8.37
C HIS A 154 -14.77 21.76 -9.04
N ILE A 155 -15.48 20.80 -9.61
CA ILE A 155 -14.89 19.61 -10.21
C ILE A 155 -15.40 19.48 -11.64
N LEU A 156 -14.44 19.39 -12.55
CA LEU A 156 -14.66 19.15 -13.97
C LEU A 156 -14.08 17.79 -14.35
N ILE A 157 -14.76 17.02 -15.18
CA ILE A 157 -14.29 15.69 -15.63
C ILE A 157 -14.19 15.61 -17.15
N GLU A 158 -13.26 14.81 -17.64
CA GLU A 158 -13.17 14.34 -19.02
C GLU A 158 -13.50 12.84 -19.02
N PRO A 159 -14.62 12.43 -19.62
CA PRO A 159 -14.94 11.02 -19.83
C PRO A 159 -13.97 10.35 -20.79
N GLU A 160 -13.78 9.04 -20.64
CA GLU A 160 -13.11 8.22 -21.64
C GLU A 160 -13.81 8.31 -23.01
N PRO A 161 -13.04 8.32 -24.12
CA PRO A 161 -13.58 8.57 -25.46
C PRO A 161 -14.53 7.47 -25.96
N LEU A 162 -14.36 6.23 -25.49
CA LEU A 162 -15.11 5.06 -25.96
C LEU A 162 -16.41 4.79 -25.17
N LEU A 163 -16.75 5.63 -24.18
CA LEU A 163 -17.97 5.47 -23.40
C LEU A 163 -19.22 5.82 -24.20
N THR A 164 -20.28 5.05 -23.97
CA THR A 164 -21.63 5.33 -24.46
C THR A 164 -22.24 6.54 -23.74
N GLU A 165 -23.21 7.22 -24.36
CA GLU A 165 -23.88 8.39 -23.75
C GLU A 165 -24.47 8.09 -22.35
N PRO A 166 -25.17 6.96 -22.11
CA PRO A 166 -25.65 6.63 -20.76
C PRO A 166 -24.53 6.47 -19.73
N GLU A 167 -23.38 5.91 -20.13
CA GLU A 167 -22.23 5.77 -19.23
C GLU A 167 -21.63 7.13 -18.88
N ARG A 168 -21.55 8.04 -19.86
CA ARG A 168 -21.08 9.42 -19.68
C ARG A 168 -22.00 10.21 -18.75
N GLU A 169 -23.32 10.10 -18.91
CA GLU A 169 -24.31 10.75 -18.05
C GLU A 169 -24.26 10.22 -16.61
N ALA A 170 -23.83 8.96 -16.41
CA ALA A 170 -23.70 8.35 -15.11
C ALA A 170 -22.41 8.73 -14.35
N LEU A 171 -21.42 9.35 -15.01
CA LEU A 171 -20.12 9.67 -14.39
C LEU A 171 -20.21 10.79 -13.34
N PRO A 172 -20.81 11.97 -13.60
CA PRO A 172 -20.80 13.04 -12.62
C PRO A 172 -21.40 12.64 -11.24
N PRO A 173 -22.55 11.95 -11.16
CA PRO A 173 -23.06 11.46 -9.87
C PRO A 173 -22.13 10.48 -9.15
N LYS A 174 -21.37 9.65 -9.87
CA LYS A 174 -20.37 8.75 -9.27
C LYS A 174 -19.22 9.55 -8.65
N VAL A 175 -18.74 10.56 -9.36
CA VAL A 175 -17.67 11.46 -8.90
C VAL A 175 -18.12 12.28 -7.69
N GLU A 176 -19.35 12.80 -7.70
CA GLU A 176 -19.95 13.49 -6.55
C GLU A 176 -20.01 12.59 -5.32
N ARG A 177 -20.44 11.34 -5.51
CA ARG A 177 -20.53 10.36 -4.42
C ARG A 177 -19.14 10.06 -3.86
N MET A 178 -18.13 9.85 -4.70
CA MET A 178 -16.75 9.63 -4.27
C MET A 178 -16.22 10.82 -3.44
N PHE A 179 -16.44 12.05 -3.91
CA PHE A 179 -16.04 13.24 -3.19
C PHE A 179 -16.73 13.31 -1.82
N HIS A 180 -18.05 13.12 -1.74
CA HIS A 180 -18.76 13.21 -0.46
C HIS A 180 -18.38 12.12 0.55
N LEU A 181 -17.99 10.92 0.09
CA LEU A 181 -17.51 9.84 0.95
C LEU A 181 -16.10 10.10 1.51
N THR A 182 -15.32 10.96 0.85
CA THR A 182 -13.92 11.21 1.19
C THR A 182 -13.63 12.66 1.58
N ARG A 183 -14.66 13.53 1.62
CA ARG A 183 -14.50 14.95 1.87
C ARG A 183 -13.93 15.23 3.27
N ASN A 184 -13.11 16.25 3.38
CA ASN A 184 -12.66 16.75 4.68
C ASN A 184 -13.76 17.53 5.43
N LEU A 185 -13.45 17.86 6.68
CA LEU A 185 -14.29 18.71 7.51
C LEU A 185 -14.44 20.10 6.88
N CYS A 186 -15.67 20.62 6.89
CA CYS A 186 -16.01 21.95 6.37
C CYS A 186 -15.74 22.15 4.87
N GLU A 187 -15.55 21.08 4.11
CA GLU A 187 -15.44 21.12 2.65
C GLU A 187 -16.72 20.63 1.98
N THR A 188 -17.09 21.21 0.83
CA THR A 188 -18.25 20.79 0.03
C THR A 188 -18.08 21.18 -1.44
N LEU A 189 -18.94 20.68 -2.32
CA LEU A 189 -19.00 21.14 -3.71
C LEU A 189 -19.76 22.47 -3.82
N ALA A 190 -19.31 23.36 -4.69
CA ALA A 190 -19.98 24.62 -5.03
C ALA A 190 -21.25 24.41 -5.88
N GLY A 191 -21.33 23.28 -6.57
CA GLY A 191 -22.42 22.88 -7.44
C GLY A 191 -22.23 21.44 -7.87
N GLU A 192 -22.94 21.04 -8.93
CA GLU A 192 -22.83 19.70 -9.51
C GLU A 192 -21.45 19.51 -10.18
N VAL A 193 -20.98 18.27 -10.17
CA VAL A 193 -19.84 17.87 -11.01
C VAL A 193 -20.31 17.95 -12.46
N THR A 194 -19.47 18.48 -13.35
CA THR A 194 -19.82 18.60 -14.78
C THR A 194 -18.71 18.09 -15.67
N VAL A 195 -19.09 17.63 -16.86
CA VAL A 195 -18.12 17.35 -17.92
C VAL A 195 -17.53 18.67 -18.39
N ALA A 196 -16.21 18.74 -18.49
CA ALA A 196 -15.53 19.94 -18.94
C ALA A 196 -16.03 20.33 -20.34
N PRO A 197 -16.54 21.56 -20.55
CA PRO A 197 -16.92 22.02 -21.88
C PRO A 197 -15.72 21.98 -22.82
N SER A 198 -15.97 21.71 -24.10
CA SER A 198 -14.91 21.57 -25.10
C SER A 198 -14.72 22.84 -25.92
N GLN A 199 -13.47 23.22 -26.13
CA GLN A 199 -13.06 24.14 -27.19
C GLN A 199 -12.55 23.30 -28.36
N ASP A 200 -13.38 23.16 -29.38
CA ASP A 200 -13.03 22.35 -30.54
C ASP A 200 -12.02 23.08 -31.44
N ILE A 201 -10.93 22.38 -31.77
CA ILE A 201 -9.82 22.87 -32.60
C ILE A 201 -9.78 22.05 -33.87
N THR A 202 -9.80 22.73 -35.01
CA THR A 202 -9.64 22.11 -36.33
C THR A 202 -8.18 22.17 -36.75
N VAL A 203 -7.64 21.03 -37.15
CA VAL A 203 -6.27 20.91 -37.68
C VAL A 203 -6.34 20.39 -39.11
N CYS A 204 -5.77 21.14 -40.05
CA CYS A 204 -5.68 20.75 -41.45
C CYS A 204 -4.22 20.70 -41.90
N ALA A 205 -3.80 19.61 -42.51
CA ALA A 205 -2.42 19.44 -42.95
C ALA A 205 -2.31 18.71 -44.30
N GLU A 206 -1.33 19.11 -45.11
CA GLU A 206 -0.86 18.35 -46.27
C GLU A 206 0.45 17.66 -45.88
N LEU A 207 0.46 16.33 -45.88
CA LEU A 207 1.53 15.49 -45.34
C LEU A 207 2.23 14.73 -46.47
N GLU A 208 3.56 14.76 -46.49
CA GLU A 208 4.36 13.83 -47.28
C GLU A 208 4.78 12.66 -46.41
N LEU A 209 4.45 11.44 -46.83
CA LEU A 209 4.72 10.21 -46.10
C LEU A 209 5.90 9.46 -46.71
N HIS A 210 6.56 8.63 -45.90
CA HIS A 210 7.52 7.64 -46.40
C HIS A 210 6.81 6.59 -47.27
N SER A 211 7.54 6.01 -48.23
CA SER A 211 7.01 5.03 -49.19
C SER A 211 6.36 3.82 -48.50
N GLU A 212 7.00 3.32 -47.44
CA GLU A 212 6.58 2.14 -46.67
C GLU A 212 5.47 2.42 -45.64
N ALA A 213 5.13 3.69 -45.38
CA ALA A 213 4.17 4.03 -44.33
C ALA A 213 2.72 3.79 -44.79
N SER A 214 1.89 3.25 -43.90
CA SER A 214 0.44 3.16 -44.08
C SER A 214 -0.20 4.53 -43.83
N ALA A 215 -1.01 5.01 -44.78
CA ALA A 215 -1.57 6.36 -44.68
C ALA A 215 -2.64 6.45 -43.58
N GLU A 216 -3.44 5.40 -43.43
CA GLU A 216 -4.49 5.27 -42.42
C GLU A 216 -3.91 5.16 -41.01
N GLU A 217 -2.86 4.34 -40.81
CA GLU A 217 -2.20 4.21 -39.52
C GLU A 217 -1.54 5.51 -39.07
N VAL A 218 -0.85 6.20 -40.00
CA VAL A 218 -0.24 7.50 -39.72
C VAL A 218 -1.31 8.54 -39.40
N HIS A 219 -2.42 8.56 -40.14
CA HIS A 219 -3.52 9.48 -39.88
C HIS A 219 -4.13 9.23 -38.49
N ALA A 220 -4.46 7.98 -38.14
CA ALA A 220 -4.97 7.64 -36.82
C ALA A 220 -3.99 8.00 -35.69
N GLN A 221 -2.69 7.76 -35.88
CA GLN A 221 -1.66 8.14 -34.92
C GLN A 221 -1.57 9.66 -34.74
N ILE A 222 -1.68 10.43 -35.82
CA ILE A 222 -1.70 11.90 -35.75
C ILE A 222 -2.90 12.38 -34.94
N LEU A 223 -4.10 11.83 -35.18
CA LEU A 223 -5.30 12.22 -34.42
C LEU A 223 -5.14 11.94 -32.93
N PHE A 224 -4.61 10.76 -32.58
CA PHE A 224 -4.33 10.35 -31.21
C PHE A 224 -3.28 11.27 -30.55
N ASP A 225 -2.12 11.47 -31.19
CA ASP A 225 -1.03 12.27 -30.62
C ASP A 225 -1.39 13.75 -30.49
N LEU A 226 -2.19 14.29 -31.42
CA LEU A 226 -2.71 15.65 -31.31
C LEU A 226 -3.68 15.78 -30.14
N GLN A 227 -4.60 14.83 -29.96
CA GLN A 227 -5.53 14.86 -28.83
C GLN A 227 -4.79 14.71 -27.49
N GLU A 228 -3.81 13.82 -27.40
CA GLU A 228 -2.98 13.65 -26.20
C GLU A 228 -2.03 14.84 -25.96
N TYR A 229 -1.66 15.60 -26.99
CA TYR A 229 -0.97 16.88 -26.78
C TYR A 229 -1.92 17.95 -26.23
N LEU A 230 -3.14 18.05 -26.77
CA LEU A 230 -4.12 19.06 -26.39
C LEU A 230 -4.66 18.86 -24.97
N THR A 231 -5.04 17.62 -24.64
CA THR A 231 -5.54 17.24 -23.33
C THR A 231 -4.95 15.87 -22.96
N PRO A 232 -3.73 15.82 -22.38
CA PRO A 232 -3.04 14.57 -22.09
C PRO A 232 -3.73 13.78 -20.98
N ALA A 233 -3.73 12.45 -21.11
CA ALA A 233 -4.12 11.58 -20.01
C ALA A 233 -3.09 11.59 -18.86
N ALA A 234 -3.57 11.42 -17.62
CA ALA A 234 -2.67 11.16 -16.50
C ALA A 234 -2.00 9.79 -16.68
N ARG A 235 -0.66 9.76 -16.56
CA ARG A 235 0.11 8.51 -16.64
C ARG A 235 0.20 7.86 -15.27
N TYR A 236 -0.10 6.57 -15.23
CA TYR A 236 0.09 5.72 -14.07
C TYR A 236 1.46 5.05 -14.08
N TYR A 237 1.96 4.68 -12.91
CA TYR A 237 3.22 3.98 -12.72
C TYR A 237 3.02 2.70 -11.92
N SER A 238 3.84 1.67 -12.19
CA SER A 238 3.93 0.50 -11.32
C SER A 238 4.90 0.77 -10.16
N LEU A 239 4.78 -0.01 -9.09
CA LEU A 239 5.73 0.05 -7.98
C LEU A 239 7.18 -0.12 -8.46
N GLN A 240 7.43 -1.03 -9.39
CA GLN A 240 8.76 -1.31 -9.94
C GLN A 240 9.32 -0.12 -10.73
N GLU A 241 8.49 0.57 -11.53
CA GLU A 241 8.90 1.77 -12.26
C GLU A 241 9.34 2.88 -11.29
N LEU A 242 8.60 3.08 -10.19
CA LEU A 242 8.91 4.11 -9.20
C LEU A 242 10.17 3.76 -8.38
N LEU A 243 10.32 2.51 -7.95
CA LEU A 243 11.53 2.05 -7.27
C LEU A 243 12.77 2.16 -8.18
N ALA A 244 12.64 1.81 -9.46
CA ALA A 244 13.72 1.95 -10.44
C ALA A 244 14.10 3.41 -10.70
N SER A 245 13.16 4.35 -10.51
CA SER A 245 13.44 5.79 -10.58
C SER A 245 14.17 6.35 -9.34
N GLY A 246 14.40 5.52 -8.31
CA GLY A 246 15.13 5.88 -7.09
C GLY A 246 14.27 6.50 -5.99
N LYS A 247 12.94 6.39 -6.08
CA LYS A 247 12.02 6.93 -5.08
C LYS A 247 11.92 6.04 -3.85
N GLY A 248 11.85 6.68 -2.68
CA GLY A 248 11.60 6.01 -1.40
C GLY A 248 10.15 5.59 -1.26
N ALA A 249 9.88 4.70 -0.29
CA ALA A 249 8.52 4.21 -0.02
C ALA A 249 7.58 5.33 0.41
N GLU A 250 8.09 6.25 1.23
CA GLU A 250 7.41 7.44 1.70
C GLU A 250 6.89 8.31 0.55
N GLU A 251 7.66 8.48 -0.54
CA GLU A 251 7.23 9.26 -1.69
C GLU A 251 6.23 8.49 -2.58
N ILE A 252 6.40 7.17 -2.68
CA ILE A 252 5.58 6.30 -3.54
C ILE A 252 4.16 6.17 -2.98
N PHE A 253 4.04 5.95 -1.67
CA PHE A 253 2.76 5.73 -1.00
C PHE A 253 2.11 7.02 -0.48
N GLU A 254 2.63 8.20 -0.86
CA GLU A 254 2.09 9.50 -0.45
C GLU A 254 0.72 9.79 -1.07
N GLY A 255 -0.27 10.05 -0.21
CA GLY A 255 -1.64 10.39 -0.59
C GLY A 255 -2.57 9.16 -0.66
N PRO A 256 -3.70 9.27 -1.39
CA PRO A 256 -4.75 8.26 -1.41
C PRO A 256 -4.41 7.12 -2.36
N VAL A 257 -3.40 6.33 -2.01
CA VAL A 257 -2.94 5.15 -2.77
C VAL A 257 -3.66 3.87 -2.31
N ALA A 258 -4.08 3.81 -1.05
CA ALA A 258 -4.75 2.66 -0.47
C ALA A 258 -6.27 2.81 -0.51
N LEU A 259 -6.87 2.47 -1.65
CA LEU A 259 -8.33 2.52 -1.83
C LEU A 259 -9.08 1.68 -0.77
N GLU A 260 -8.46 0.61 -0.27
CA GLU A 260 -8.98 -0.25 0.80
C GLU A 260 -9.13 0.45 2.16
N LEU A 261 -8.39 1.55 2.40
CA LEU A 261 -8.51 2.35 3.62
C LEU A 261 -9.69 3.34 3.53
N LEU A 262 -10.28 3.51 2.36
CA LEU A 262 -11.48 4.32 2.18
C LEU A 262 -12.71 3.58 2.72
N PRO A 263 -13.80 4.28 3.03
CA PRO A 263 -15.08 3.62 3.31
C PRO A 263 -15.40 2.60 2.21
N GLN A 264 -15.93 1.43 2.55
CA GLN A 264 -16.20 0.34 1.58
C GLN A 264 -16.94 0.84 0.32
N GLN A 265 -17.92 1.71 0.51
CA GLN A 265 -18.72 2.30 -0.57
C GLN A 265 -17.91 3.20 -1.52
N ALA A 266 -16.82 3.80 -1.06
CA ALA A 266 -15.89 4.57 -1.88
C ALA A 266 -14.92 3.63 -2.61
N SER A 267 -14.41 2.59 -1.94
CA SER A 267 -13.56 1.58 -2.59
C SER A 267 -14.28 0.86 -3.74
N GLU A 268 -15.59 0.62 -3.63
CA GLU A 268 -16.41 0.05 -4.72
C GLU A 268 -16.54 0.97 -5.94
N LEU A 269 -16.44 2.29 -5.74
CA LEU A 269 -16.51 3.29 -6.81
C LEU A 269 -15.17 3.50 -7.51
N ALA A 270 -14.06 3.31 -6.79
CA ALA A 270 -12.72 3.24 -7.35
C ALA A 270 -12.46 1.79 -7.79
N SER A 271 -13.14 1.36 -8.85
CA SER A 271 -13.14 -0.03 -9.33
C SER A 271 -11.81 -0.46 -9.94
N LEU A 272 -10.92 0.49 -10.21
CA LEU A 272 -9.65 0.24 -10.86
C LEU A 272 -8.48 0.50 -9.91
N ASP A 273 -7.65 -0.52 -9.72
CA ASP A 273 -6.34 -0.35 -9.12
C ASP A 273 -5.33 -0.03 -10.23
N ASN A 274 -5.39 1.17 -10.84
CA ASN A 274 -4.60 1.49 -12.03
C ASN A 274 -3.11 1.80 -11.72
N GLY A 275 -2.60 1.45 -10.55
CA GLY A 275 -1.25 1.84 -10.11
C GLY A 275 -1.15 3.28 -9.59
N PHE A 276 0.08 3.78 -9.53
CA PHE A 276 0.43 5.00 -8.81
C PHE A 276 0.36 6.25 -9.70
N LEU A 277 -0.11 7.36 -9.11
CA LEU A 277 -0.17 8.68 -9.77
C LEU A 277 0.72 9.69 -9.05
N GLU A 278 1.60 10.34 -9.80
CA GLU A 278 2.51 11.35 -9.27
C GLU A 278 2.00 12.77 -9.54
N GLU A 279 2.14 13.67 -8.58
CA GLU A 279 1.73 15.07 -8.75
C GLU A 279 2.37 15.79 -9.95
N PRO A 280 3.67 15.61 -10.27
CA PRO A 280 4.25 16.23 -11.46
C PRO A 280 3.57 15.77 -12.75
N GLN A 281 3.04 14.55 -12.78
CA GLN A 281 2.29 14.04 -13.93
C GLN A 281 0.89 14.65 -13.98
N LEU A 282 0.22 14.81 -12.84
CA LEU A 282 -1.06 15.52 -12.78
C LEU A 282 -0.92 16.97 -13.29
N LYS A 283 0.15 17.67 -12.90
CA LYS A 283 0.39 19.04 -13.39
C LYS A 283 0.49 19.12 -14.91
N LYS A 284 1.00 18.07 -15.58
CA LYS A 284 1.08 18.02 -17.05
C LYS A 284 -0.27 17.82 -17.73
N SER A 285 -1.22 17.14 -17.06
CA SER A 285 -2.58 16.94 -17.55
C SER A 285 -3.57 17.98 -17.00
N ALA A 286 -3.12 19.12 -16.50
CA ALA A 286 -3.99 20.23 -16.16
C ALA A 286 -4.66 20.83 -17.42
N LEU A 287 -5.79 21.52 -17.25
CA LEU A 287 -6.44 22.22 -18.37
C LEU A 287 -5.50 23.26 -18.97
N GLY A 288 -5.10 23.03 -20.22
CA GLY A 288 -4.28 23.96 -20.99
C GLY A 288 -5.05 25.24 -21.29
N ARG A 289 -4.40 26.39 -21.14
CA ARG A 289 -4.98 27.70 -21.50
C ARG A 289 -4.61 28.15 -22.91
N GLU A 290 -3.57 27.55 -23.48
CA GLU A 290 -3.00 27.91 -24.76
C GLU A 290 -2.60 26.64 -25.53
N ALA A 291 -2.87 26.60 -26.82
CA ALA A 291 -2.37 25.58 -27.73
C ALA A 291 -1.52 26.25 -28.82
N HIS A 292 -0.25 25.87 -28.90
CA HIS A 292 0.69 26.46 -29.85
C HIS A 292 0.67 25.73 -31.19
N THR A 293 0.52 26.48 -32.28
CA THR A 293 0.56 25.93 -33.64
C THR A 293 1.89 25.25 -33.94
N SER A 294 3.01 25.78 -33.45
CA SER A 294 4.34 25.16 -33.62
C SER A 294 4.43 23.79 -32.96
N ASP A 295 3.83 23.62 -31.79
CA ASP A 295 3.91 22.37 -31.05
C ASP A 295 3.01 21.30 -31.68
N LEU A 296 1.80 21.67 -32.12
CA LEU A 296 0.92 20.79 -32.90
C LEU A 296 1.64 20.29 -34.17
N LEU A 297 2.34 21.19 -34.87
CA LEU A 297 3.15 20.82 -36.03
C LEU A 297 4.30 19.87 -35.66
N GLN A 298 4.99 20.12 -34.55
CA GLN A 298 6.06 19.24 -34.06
C GLN A 298 5.51 17.86 -33.66
N THR A 299 4.33 17.79 -33.04
CA THR A 299 3.65 16.55 -32.70
C THR A 299 3.39 15.72 -33.96
N ILE A 300 2.87 16.33 -35.03
CA ILE A 300 2.69 15.65 -36.33
C ILE A 300 4.02 15.18 -36.92
N MET A 301 5.05 16.03 -36.90
CA MET A 301 6.37 15.71 -37.45
C MET A 301 7.08 14.57 -36.69
N LYS A 302 6.73 14.31 -35.43
CA LYS A 302 7.28 13.20 -34.63
C LYS A 302 6.64 11.86 -34.98
N VAL A 303 5.48 11.84 -35.64
CA VAL A 303 4.78 10.61 -36.01
C VAL A 303 5.62 9.81 -37.00
N LYS A 304 5.96 8.58 -36.63
CA LYS A 304 6.71 7.66 -37.50
C LYS A 304 5.94 7.44 -38.80
N GLY A 305 6.56 7.80 -39.92
CA GLY A 305 5.95 7.70 -41.25
C GLY A 305 5.69 9.05 -41.92
N VAL A 306 5.64 10.14 -41.15
CA VAL A 306 5.62 11.51 -41.68
C VAL A 306 7.04 11.92 -42.08
N LYS A 307 7.23 12.25 -43.35
CA LYS A 307 8.49 12.75 -43.90
C LYS A 307 8.56 14.27 -43.80
N THR A 308 7.48 14.97 -44.16
CA THR A 308 7.41 16.45 -44.13
C THR A 308 5.96 16.93 -44.11
N VAL A 309 5.67 18.05 -43.44
CA VAL A 309 4.39 18.76 -43.56
C VAL A 309 4.53 19.91 -44.57
N ARG A 310 3.74 19.87 -45.65
CA ARG A 310 3.79 20.86 -46.75
C ARG A 310 2.95 22.10 -46.46
N LYS A 311 1.77 21.90 -45.89
CA LYS A 311 0.87 22.97 -45.44
C LYS A 311 0.28 22.58 -44.11
N PHE A 312 0.08 23.58 -43.27
CA PHE A 312 -0.47 23.40 -41.93
C PHE A 312 -1.34 24.60 -41.59
N LEU A 313 -2.55 24.32 -41.10
CA LEU A 313 -3.54 25.31 -40.73
C LEU A 313 -4.27 24.84 -39.48
N VAL A 314 -4.41 25.73 -38.51
CA VAL A 314 -5.15 25.47 -37.27
C VAL A 314 -6.16 26.58 -37.05
N ARG A 315 -7.39 26.21 -36.69
CA ARG A 315 -8.50 27.14 -36.45
C ARG A 315 -9.41 26.63 -35.33
N LEU A 316 -10.26 27.49 -34.79
CA LEU A 316 -11.34 27.08 -33.89
C LEU A 316 -12.51 26.51 -34.72
N CYS A 317 -13.15 25.45 -34.25
CA CYS A 317 -14.19 24.76 -35.02
C CYS A 317 -15.48 25.59 -35.18
N ASN A 318 -15.76 26.48 -34.22
CA ASN A 318 -17.05 27.19 -34.12
C ASN A 318 -17.06 28.61 -34.71
N THR A 319 -15.97 29.10 -35.32
CA THR A 319 -15.95 30.42 -35.95
C THR A 319 -16.47 30.33 -37.38
N THR A 320 -17.76 30.63 -37.56
CA THR A 320 -18.37 30.92 -38.87
C THR A 320 -18.01 32.31 -39.41
N ASN A 321 -17.38 33.15 -38.58
CA ASN A 321 -16.99 34.51 -38.96
C ASN A 321 -15.58 34.54 -39.57
N GLU A 322 -15.50 35.24 -40.69
CA GLU A 322 -14.32 35.60 -41.48
C GLU A 322 -13.34 36.54 -40.73
N GLU A 323 -13.06 36.30 -39.44
CA GLU A 323 -12.11 37.11 -38.70
C GLU A 323 -10.67 36.60 -38.89
N THR A 324 -9.99 37.31 -39.76
CA THR A 324 -8.53 37.42 -39.97
C THR A 324 -7.79 36.15 -40.41
N GLU A 325 -7.30 36.20 -41.66
CA GLU A 325 -6.33 35.27 -42.27
C GLU A 325 -4.93 35.28 -41.61
N GLU A 326 -4.78 35.93 -40.45
CA GLU A 326 -3.50 35.90 -39.75
C GLU A 326 -3.34 34.54 -39.05
N PRO A 327 -2.20 33.84 -39.23
CA PRO A 327 -1.94 32.59 -38.54
C PRO A 327 -1.93 32.87 -37.05
N ASN A 328 -2.94 32.36 -36.35
CA ASN A 328 -3.02 32.48 -34.91
C ASN A 328 -2.06 31.46 -34.31
N TRP A 329 -0.80 31.88 -34.12
CA TRP A 329 0.30 31.04 -33.61
C TRP A 329 0.02 30.46 -32.22
N VAL A 330 -0.91 31.07 -31.49
CA VAL A 330 -1.36 30.66 -30.16
C VAL A 330 -2.88 30.70 -30.13
N LEU A 331 -3.51 29.54 -29.95
CA LEU A 331 -4.94 29.45 -29.71
C LEU A 331 -5.20 29.56 -28.22
N LYS A 332 -6.06 30.50 -27.81
CA LYS A 332 -6.49 30.64 -26.43
C LYS A 332 -7.68 29.73 -26.15
N ILE A 333 -7.58 28.95 -25.08
CA ILE A 333 -8.63 28.06 -24.59
C ILE A 333 -9.33 28.78 -23.42
N PRO A 334 -10.66 28.90 -23.44
CA PRO A 334 -11.39 29.51 -22.33
C PRO A 334 -11.17 28.77 -21.01
N GLU A 335 -11.27 29.49 -19.89
CA GLU A 335 -11.12 28.88 -18.57
C GLU A 335 -12.17 27.79 -18.34
N GLY A 336 -11.76 26.69 -17.70
CA GLY A 336 -12.60 25.51 -17.49
C GLY A 336 -12.90 24.68 -18.75
N HIS A 337 -12.36 25.03 -19.93
CA HIS A 337 -12.59 24.26 -21.15
C HIS A 337 -11.42 23.32 -21.45
N GLN A 338 -11.74 22.11 -21.90
CA GLN A 338 -10.78 21.18 -22.47
C GLN A 338 -10.58 21.45 -23.96
N ALA A 339 -9.35 21.31 -24.45
CA ALA A 339 -9.09 21.39 -25.88
C ALA A 339 -9.36 20.03 -26.54
N ARG A 340 -10.23 20.02 -27.55
CA ARG A 340 -10.63 18.81 -28.24
C ARG A 340 -10.40 18.95 -29.73
N LEU A 341 -9.82 17.92 -30.34
CA LEU A 341 -9.65 17.88 -31.79
C LEU A 341 -11.00 17.68 -32.49
N CYS A 342 -11.33 18.57 -33.42
CA CYS A 342 -12.58 18.53 -34.18
C CYS A 342 -12.47 17.50 -35.32
N LEU A 343 -12.86 16.25 -35.09
CA LEU A 343 -12.71 15.14 -36.05
C LEU A 343 -13.52 15.33 -37.35
N ASP A 344 -14.59 16.13 -37.32
CA ASP A 344 -15.43 16.34 -38.50
C ASP A 344 -14.89 17.39 -39.48
N HIS A 345 -14.12 18.35 -38.98
CA HIS A 345 -13.58 19.45 -39.78
C HIS A 345 -12.06 19.37 -39.99
N SER A 346 -11.36 18.53 -39.23
CA SER A 346 -9.92 18.31 -39.40
C SER A 346 -9.64 17.46 -40.65
N VAL A 347 -8.76 17.94 -41.52
CA VAL A 347 -8.47 17.31 -42.82
C VAL A 347 -6.98 17.09 -43.00
N PHE A 348 -6.59 15.81 -43.11
CA PHE A 348 -5.21 15.40 -43.37
C PHE A 348 -5.11 14.80 -44.77
N ARG A 349 -4.39 15.49 -45.66
CA ARG A 349 -4.15 15.02 -47.03
C ARG A 349 -2.76 14.40 -47.14
N CYS A 350 -2.70 13.10 -47.36
CA CYS A 350 -1.45 12.35 -47.44
C CYS A 350 -0.96 12.26 -48.88
N TYR A 351 0.36 12.37 -49.08
CA TYR A 351 1.03 12.23 -50.36
C TYR A 351 2.19 11.24 -50.23
N LYS A 352 2.38 10.38 -51.23
CA LYS A 352 3.65 9.67 -51.46
C LYS A 352 4.28 10.25 -52.72
N ASP A 353 5.37 10.99 -52.54
CA ASP A 353 5.97 11.86 -53.54
C ASP A 353 4.96 12.87 -54.12
N VAL A 354 4.42 12.60 -55.31
CA VAL A 354 3.45 13.49 -56.00
C VAL A 354 2.03 12.89 -56.00
N ILE A 355 1.88 11.65 -55.55
CA ILE A 355 0.62 10.91 -55.62
C ILE A 355 -0.20 11.17 -54.36
N PRO A 356 -1.39 11.79 -54.45
CA PRO A 356 -2.29 11.91 -53.31
C PRO A 356 -2.85 10.52 -52.95
N ILE A 357 -2.89 10.23 -51.65
CA ILE A 357 -3.48 9.02 -51.09
C ILE A 357 -4.73 9.44 -50.34
N GLU A 358 -5.87 8.91 -50.76
CA GLU A 358 -7.12 9.05 -50.03
C GLU A 358 -7.15 8.02 -48.90
N THR A 359 -7.38 8.49 -47.67
CA THR A 359 -7.59 7.63 -46.51
C THR A 359 -9.08 7.41 -46.29
N ASP A 360 -9.48 6.18 -46.00
CA ASP A 360 -10.85 5.89 -45.57
C ASP A 360 -11.10 6.40 -44.13
N LYS A 361 -12.04 7.35 -43.97
CA LYS A 361 -12.39 7.93 -42.66
C LYS A 361 -12.86 6.85 -41.68
N ALA A 362 -13.60 5.84 -42.13
CA ALA A 362 -14.10 4.79 -41.25
C ALA A 362 -12.96 3.90 -40.72
N ALA A 363 -12.02 3.52 -41.59
CA ALA A 363 -10.84 2.76 -41.20
C ALA A 363 -9.93 3.55 -40.23
N VAL A 364 -9.75 4.85 -40.46
CA VAL A 364 -8.96 5.72 -39.58
C VAL A 364 -9.60 5.84 -38.20
N LEU A 365 -10.91 6.01 -38.11
CA LEU A 365 -11.62 6.06 -36.83
C LEU A 365 -11.55 4.74 -36.07
N SER A 366 -11.67 3.60 -36.75
CA SER A 366 -11.48 2.28 -36.12
C SER A 366 -10.07 2.13 -35.54
N LEU A 367 -9.03 2.54 -36.28
CA LEU A 367 -7.65 2.50 -35.79
C LEU A 367 -7.40 3.49 -34.63
N LEU A 368 -8.16 4.60 -34.58
CA LEU A 368 -8.11 5.54 -33.47
C LEU A 368 -8.75 4.93 -32.21
N ASP A 369 -9.88 4.26 -32.35
CA ASP A 369 -10.52 3.53 -31.25
C ASP A 369 -9.61 2.43 -30.69
N ASP A 370 -8.92 1.68 -31.56
CA ASP A 370 -7.92 0.68 -31.17
C ASP A 370 -6.78 1.31 -30.34
N LYS A 371 -6.33 2.52 -30.68
CA LYS A 371 -5.30 3.24 -29.91
C LYS A 371 -5.78 3.64 -28.53
N TYR A 372 -7.01 4.12 -28.40
CA TYR A 372 -7.58 4.43 -27.09
C TYR A 372 -7.80 3.18 -26.25
N ALA A 373 -8.21 2.07 -26.87
CA ALA A 373 -8.32 0.78 -26.20
C ALA A 373 -6.96 0.25 -25.73
N GLU A 374 -5.91 0.34 -26.56
CA GLU A 374 -4.55 -0.04 -26.19
C GLU A 374 -4.01 0.82 -25.03
N GLN A 375 -4.21 2.14 -25.10
CA GLN A 375 -3.85 3.05 -24.02
C GLN A 375 -4.56 2.67 -22.71
N LYS A 376 -5.88 2.43 -22.76
CA LYS A 376 -6.67 2.01 -21.60
C LYS A 376 -6.16 0.71 -21.00
N SER A 377 -6.00 -0.34 -21.82
CA SER A 377 -5.48 -1.63 -21.35
C SER A 377 -4.07 -1.54 -20.77
N ALA A 378 -3.22 -0.66 -21.31
CA ALA A 378 -1.89 -0.42 -20.74
C ALA A 378 -1.94 0.25 -19.36
N LEU A 379 -2.94 1.11 -19.10
CA LEU A 379 -3.15 1.72 -17.79
C LEU A 379 -3.75 0.71 -16.79
N GLU A 380 -4.75 -0.06 -17.21
CA GLU A 380 -5.41 -1.10 -16.39
C GLU A 380 -4.50 -2.28 -16.03
N SER A 381 -3.40 -2.47 -16.76
CA SER A 381 -2.42 -3.53 -16.47
C SER A 381 -1.54 -3.25 -15.24
N LYS A 382 -1.58 -2.03 -14.70
CA LYS A 382 -0.82 -1.63 -13.52
C LYS A 382 -1.61 -1.91 -12.25
N SER A 383 -0.93 -1.93 -11.11
CA SER A 383 -1.48 -2.23 -9.79
C SER A 383 -0.74 -1.43 -8.72
N THR A 384 -1.42 -1.03 -7.65
CA THR A 384 -0.82 -0.42 -6.46
C THR A 384 -0.31 -1.51 -5.51
N ASP A 385 0.65 -2.28 -6.01
CA ASP A 385 1.30 -3.35 -5.25
C ASP A 385 1.97 -2.79 -3.99
N GLY A 386 1.89 -3.56 -2.90
CA GLY A 386 2.64 -3.27 -1.68
C GLY A 386 4.11 -3.66 -1.79
N LEU A 387 4.95 -3.08 -0.93
CA LEU A 387 6.31 -3.58 -0.77
C LEU A 387 6.28 -5.04 -0.29
N PRO A 388 7.12 -5.92 -0.85
CA PRO A 388 7.15 -7.32 -0.44
C PRO A 388 7.62 -7.43 1.01
N ILE A 389 6.86 -8.14 1.85
CA ILE A 389 7.27 -8.50 3.20
C ILE A 389 8.21 -9.72 3.12
N PRO A 390 9.40 -9.67 3.74
CA PRO A 390 10.28 -10.84 3.77
C PRO A 390 9.60 -12.03 4.44
N THR A 391 9.64 -13.18 3.79
CA THR A 391 9.12 -14.44 4.33
C THR A 391 10.25 -15.25 4.97
N GLY A 392 9.94 -15.89 6.10
CA GLY A 392 10.84 -16.82 6.77
C GLY A 392 10.43 -18.28 6.60
N GLN A 393 11.30 -19.18 7.05
CA GLN A 393 10.99 -20.59 7.20
C GLN A 393 10.58 -20.88 8.63
N PHE A 394 9.41 -21.51 8.81
CA PHE A 394 8.97 -21.96 10.13
C PHE A 394 9.96 -22.95 10.72
N MET A 395 10.33 -22.71 11.97
CA MET A 395 11.19 -23.56 12.77
C MET A 395 10.46 -23.86 14.08
N ASP A 396 10.36 -25.13 14.47
CA ASP A 396 9.78 -25.52 15.77
C ASP A 396 10.74 -25.19 16.91
N VAL A 397 10.88 -23.89 17.20
CA VAL A 397 11.75 -23.39 18.26
C VAL A 397 11.19 -23.69 19.65
N GLY A 398 9.89 -23.97 19.76
CA GLY A 398 9.21 -24.22 21.03
C GLY A 398 9.38 -25.63 21.58
N HIS A 399 9.75 -26.61 20.75
CA HIS A 399 9.93 -27.99 21.19
C HIS A 399 11.01 -28.12 22.26
N TYR A 400 10.64 -28.55 23.46
CA TYR A 400 11.56 -28.76 24.58
C TYR A 400 11.42 -30.18 25.15
N ASP A 401 12.54 -30.89 25.16
CA ASP A 401 12.72 -32.16 25.87
C ASP A 401 13.55 -31.92 27.14
N THR A 402 13.19 -32.60 28.23
CA THR A 402 13.92 -32.48 29.51
C THR A 402 15.43 -32.70 29.35
N PHE A 403 16.23 -31.81 29.93
CA PHE A 403 17.70 -31.97 29.96
C PHE A 403 18.14 -33.15 30.84
N GLN A 404 17.27 -33.65 31.72
CA GLN A 404 17.53 -34.82 32.55
C GLN A 404 17.84 -36.07 31.72
N ASN A 405 17.35 -36.12 30.48
CA ASN A 405 17.65 -37.20 29.55
C ASN A 405 19.11 -37.24 29.08
N GLN A 406 19.87 -36.15 29.28
CA GLN A 406 21.30 -36.06 28.93
C GLN A 406 22.21 -36.59 30.04
N PHE A 407 21.68 -36.88 31.23
CA PHE A 407 22.49 -37.42 32.32
C PHE A 407 23.01 -38.83 32.01
N PRO A 408 24.21 -39.19 32.50
CA PRO A 408 24.73 -40.55 32.37
C PRO A 408 23.82 -41.59 33.02
N ASP A 409 23.81 -42.82 32.48
CA ASP A 409 22.91 -43.90 32.90
C ASP A 409 23.03 -44.27 34.39
N ASN A 410 24.20 -44.07 35.01
CA ASN A 410 24.41 -44.38 36.43
C ASN A 410 23.53 -43.52 37.36
N TYR A 411 23.06 -42.34 36.93
CA TYR A 411 22.11 -41.52 37.69
C TYR A 411 20.70 -42.14 37.70
N GLY A 412 20.33 -42.91 36.67
CA GLY A 412 19.04 -43.59 36.58
C GLY A 412 17.84 -42.68 36.35
N ILE A 413 18.06 -41.42 35.96
CA ILE A 413 17.00 -40.42 35.75
C ILE A 413 16.65 -40.18 34.27
N ASN A 414 17.55 -40.58 33.36
CA ASN A 414 17.39 -40.43 31.92
C ASN A 414 16.38 -41.44 31.33
N ARG A 415 16.28 -41.51 30.00
CA ARG A 415 15.35 -42.41 29.28
C ARG A 415 15.53 -43.89 29.65
N SER A 416 16.77 -44.34 29.86
CA SER A 416 17.08 -45.72 30.27
C SER A 416 16.44 -46.06 31.62
N GLY A 417 16.42 -45.08 32.52
CA GLY A 417 15.89 -45.22 33.88
C GLY A 417 16.71 -46.19 34.74
N LEU A 418 16.13 -46.60 35.87
CA LEU A 418 16.72 -47.62 36.73
C LEU A 418 16.39 -49.04 36.23
N PRO A 419 17.26 -50.03 36.48
CA PRO A 419 16.94 -51.41 36.21
C PRO A 419 15.76 -51.88 37.06
N GLY A 420 14.92 -52.79 36.54
CA GLY A 420 13.68 -53.23 37.21
C GLY A 420 13.86 -53.96 38.55
N HIS A 421 15.10 -54.29 38.93
CA HIS A 421 15.47 -54.89 40.22
C HIS A 421 16.13 -53.87 41.18
N ALA A 422 16.09 -52.57 40.87
CA ALA A 422 16.61 -51.53 41.75
C ALA A 422 15.81 -51.49 43.07
N SER A 423 16.50 -51.29 44.18
CA SER A 423 15.87 -51.17 45.50
C SER A 423 14.95 -49.96 45.59
N ASP A 424 13.95 -50.02 46.47
CA ASP A 424 13.03 -48.90 46.73
C ASP A 424 13.77 -47.62 47.14
N GLU A 425 14.85 -47.76 47.89
CA GLU A 425 15.72 -46.64 48.27
C GLU A 425 16.39 -46.00 47.04
N ARG A 426 16.90 -46.79 46.10
CA ARG A 426 17.50 -46.27 44.87
C ARG A 426 16.47 -45.59 43.99
N GLN A 427 15.27 -46.15 43.92
CA GLN A 427 14.14 -45.54 43.21
C GLN A 427 13.73 -44.20 43.86
N ALA A 428 13.70 -44.13 45.19
CA ALA A 428 13.40 -42.91 45.92
C ALA A 428 14.44 -41.80 45.66
N TYR A 429 15.74 -42.13 45.67
CA TYR A 429 16.80 -41.15 45.34
C TYR A 429 16.69 -40.63 43.91
N ALA A 430 16.41 -41.50 42.94
CA ALA A 430 16.20 -41.07 41.55
C ALA A 430 14.99 -40.13 41.44
N LYS A 431 13.88 -40.44 42.14
CA LYS A 431 12.70 -39.55 42.17
C LYS A 431 12.99 -38.20 42.82
N GLN A 432 13.75 -38.18 43.93
CA GLN A 432 14.16 -36.94 44.58
C GLN A 432 15.02 -36.07 43.67
N LEU A 433 15.98 -36.67 42.95
CA LEU A 433 16.81 -35.94 42.00
C LEU A 433 15.98 -35.42 40.82
N LYS A 434 15.09 -36.24 40.25
CA LYS A 434 14.17 -35.80 39.20
C LYS A 434 13.33 -34.60 39.63
N ALA A 435 12.77 -34.65 40.84
CA ALA A 435 11.98 -33.56 41.41
C ALA A 435 12.81 -32.28 41.61
N TYR A 436 14.06 -32.41 42.09
CA TYR A 436 14.97 -31.28 42.23
C TYR A 436 15.30 -30.62 40.88
N LEU A 437 15.61 -31.43 39.85
CA LEU A 437 15.95 -30.94 38.52
C LEU A 437 14.76 -30.38 37.74
N LEU A 438 13.55 -30.82 38.07
CA LEU A 438 12.31 -30.38 37.44
C LEU A 438 12.12 -28.85 37.53
N PHE A 439 12.60 -28.22 38.61
CA PHE A 439 12.57 -26.77 38.76
C PHE A 439 13.31 -26.05 37.63
N PHE A 440 14.53 -26.48 37.31
CA PHE A 440 15.34 -25.89 36.25
C PHE A 440 14.77 -26.23 34.86
N ASP A 441 14.25 -27.45 34.71
CA ASP A 441 13.56 -27.90 33.51
C ASP A 441 12.37 -27.01 33.18
N GLN A 442 11.56 -26.67 34.18
CA GLN A 442 10.38 -25.82 34.01
C GLN A 442 10.77 -24.40 33.58
N ILE A 443 11.85 -23.85 34.14
CA ILE A 443 12.38 -22.54 33.73
C ILE A 443 12.77 -22.57 32.25
N LEU A 444 13.54 -23.58 31.83
CA LEU A 444 13.96 -23.74 30.44
C LEU A 444 12.76 -23.95 29.49
N ALA A 445 11.83 -24.83 29.87
CA ALA A 445 10.61 -25.08 29.11
C ALA A 445 9.82 -23.79 28.86
N ASN A 446 9.70 -22.94 29.88
CA ASN A 446 9.05 -21.63 29.76
C ASN A 446 9.79 -20.69 28.80
N TYR A 447 11.12 -20.65 28.82
CA TYR A 447 11.87 -19.84 27.85
C TYR A 447 11.66 -20.30 26.41
N PHE A 448 11.64 -21.61 26.14
CA PHE A 448 11.30 -22.12 24.81
C PHE A 448 9.86 -21.80 24.41
N ALA A 449 8.91 -21.88 25.35
CA ALA A 449 7.53 -21.46 25.11
C ALA A 449 7.44 -19.96 24.79
N GLN A 450 8.18 -19.13 25.51
CA GLN A 450 8.26 -17.69 25.28
C GLN A 450 8.83 -17.38 23.89
N LEU A 451 9.90 -18.08 23.49
CA LEU A 451 10.51 -17.93 22.17
C LEU A 451 9.53 -18.32 21.05
N ALA A 452 8.81 -19.43 21.21
CA ALA A 452 7.82 -19.89 20.23
C ALA A 452 6.63 -18.93 20.05
N ASN A 453 6.32 -18.14 21.08
CA ASN A 453 5.25 -17.15 21.06
C ASN A 453 5.77 -15.71 20.95
N ALA A 454 7.05 -15.52 20.59
CA ALA A 454 7.62 -14.18 20.43
C ALA A 454 6.85 -13.34 19.40
N LYS A 455 6.35 -13.99 18.33
CA LYS A 455 5.50 -13.32 17.33
C LYS A 455 4.22 -12.74 17.92
N GLU A 456 3.57 -13.43 18.87
CA GLU A 456 2.35 -12.94 19.51
C GLU A 456 2.64 -11.64 20.25
N LEU A 457 3.82 -11.50 20.86
CA LEU A 457 4.22 -10.25 21.52
C LEU A 457 4.45 -9.07 20.57
N PHE A 458 4.81 -9.35 19.31
CA PHE A 458 5.09 -8.31 18.30
C PHE A 458 3.90 -8.05 17.37
N LYS A 459 2.84 -8.86 17.45
CA LYS A 459 1.62 -8.65 16.68
C LYS A 459 1.02 -7.31 17.09
N ALA A 460 0.68 -6.48 16.10
CA ALA A 460 0.01 -5.20 16.31
C ALA A 460 -1.50 -5.41 16.60
N ASP A 461 -1.81 -6.12 17.69
CA ASP A 461 -3.17 -6.50 18.08
C ASP A 461 -3.38 -6.23 19.58
N ASP A 462 -4.24 -5.26 19.87
CA ASP A 462 -4.55 -4.81 21.24
C ASP A 462 -5.40 -5.83 22.04
N SER A 463 -5.86 -6.92 21.40
CA SER A 463 -6.62 -7.98 22.07
C SER A 463 -5.73 -8.96 22.84
N ILE A 464 -4.41 -8.93 22.63
CA ILE A 464 -3.46 -9.82 23.30
C ILE A 464 -3.39 -9.48 24.79
N GLN A 465 -3.95 -10.36 25.62
CA GLN A 465 -3.93 -10.23 27.09
C GLN A 465 -2.81 -11.04 27.77
N LYS A 466 -2.17 -11.96 27.03
CA LYS A 466 -1.13 -12.87 27.56
C LYS A 466 0.24 -12.48 27.04
N THR A 467 1.15 -12.17 27.96
CA THR A 467 2.54 -11.75 27.64
C THR A 467 3.60 -12.74 28.11
N TYR A 468 3.23 -13.68 28.97
CA TYR A 468 4.09 -14.74 29.45
C TYR A 468 3.53 -16.09 29.01
N PHE A 469 4.38 -16.91 28.39
CA PHE A 469 4.03 -18.21 27.85
C PHE A 469 4.83 -19.29 28.56
N SER A 470 4.15 -20.35 28.97
CA SER A 470 4.72 -21.48 29.69
C SER A 470 4.33 -22.78 29.00
N GLN A 471 5.11 -23.83 29.24
CA GLN A 471 4.76 -25.19 28.83
C GLN A 471 5.35 -26.19 29.81
N LEU A 472 4.74 -27.36 29.94
CA LEU A 472 5.32 -28.43 30.75
C LEU A 472 6.52 -29.07 30.02
N PRO A 473 7.61 -29.40 30.74
CA PRO A 473 8.70 -30.21 30.20
C PRO A 473 8.17 -31.55 29.67
N LYS A 474 8.68 -32.00 28.52
CA LYS A 474 8.28 -33.28 27.92
C LYS A 474 9.40 -34.31 28.00
N GLY A 475 9.03 -35.58 27.81
CA GLY A 475 9.99 -36.67 27.67
C GLY A 475 10.63 -37.15 28.99
N LEU A 476 10.16 -36.70 30.15
CA LEU A 476 10.59 -37.20 31.45
C LEU A 476 9.82 -38.48 31.79
N ARG A 477 10.53 -39.56 32.09
CA ARG A 477 9.92 -40.85 32.46
C ARG A 477 9.32 -40.77 33.87
N GLU A 478 8.07 -41.21 34.01
CA GLU A 478 7.29 -41.20 35.26
C GLU A 478 7.10 -39.79 35.84
N MET A 479 6.94 -38.81 34.96
CA MET A 479 6.79 -37.41 35.33
C MET A 479 5.52 -37.15 36.16
N GLU A 480 4.43 -37.86 35.87
CA GLU A 480 3.13 -37.69 36.52
C GLU A 480 3.21 -37.96 38.02
N ALA A 481 4.12 -38.85 38.44
CA ALA A 481 4.34 -39.19 39.85
C ALA A 481 5.07 -38.08 40.64
N LEU A 482 5.56 -37.03 39.95
CA LEU A 482 6.24 -35.88 40.57
C LEU A 482 5.27 -34.71 40.85
N TYR A 483 4.08 -34.73 40.27
CA TYR A 483 3.06 -33.70 40.46
C TYR A 483 1.99 -34.15 41.47
N PHE A 484 1.47 -33.21 42.26
CA PHE A 484 0.32 -33.48 43.14
C PHE A 484 -0.98 -33.65 42.34
N HIS A 485 -1.16 -32.83 41.30
CA HIS A 485 -2.30 -32.82 40.39
C HIS A 485 -1.80 -32.80 38.93
N PRO A 486 -1.27 -33.92 38.41
CA PRO A 486 -0.70 -33.97 37.06
C PRO A 486 -1.70 -33.53 35.98
N GLU A 487 -3.00 -33.77 36.19
CA GLU A 487 -4.07 -33.36 35.30
C GLU A 487 -4.31 -31.84 35.25
N ARG A 488 -3.87 -31.07 36.26
CA ARG A 488 -4.02 -29.61 36.35
C ARG A 488 -2.71 -28.85 36.21
N ALA A 489 -1.58 -29.54 36.14
CA ALA A 489 -0.25 -28.92 36.16
C ALA A 489 -0.05 -27.88 35.06
N ALA A 490 -0.65 -28.07 33.88
CA ALA A 490 -0.58 -27.08 32.80
C ALA A 490 -1.45 -25.83 33.07
N GLU A 491 -2.64 -26.01 33.66
CA GLU A 491 -3.55 -24.90 33.99
C GLU A 491 -2.98 -24.04 35.12
N GLU A 492 -2.34 -24.66 36.12
CA GLU A 492 -1.72 -23.98 37.27
C GLU A 492 -0.49 -23.16 36.88
N LEU A 493 0.13 -23.42 35.72
CA LEU A 493 1.24 -22.62 35.19
C LEU A 493 0.79 -21.37 34.43
N ASP A 494 -0.49 -21.31 34.05
CA ASP A 494 -1.10 -20.23 33.28
C ASP A 494 -1.88 -19.23 34.15
N THR A 495 -2.07 -19.53 35.43
CA THR A 495 -2.63 -18.65 36.47
C THR A 495 -1.56 -17.91 37.24
#